data_AF-X1IJU0-F1
#
_entry.id   AF-X1IJU0-F1
#
_cell.length_a   1.000
_cell.length_b   1.000
_cell.length_c   1.000
_cell.angle_alpha   90.00
_cell.angle_beta   90.00
_cell.angle_gamma   90.00
#
_symmetry.space_group_name_H-M   'P 1'
#
loop_
_entity.id
_entity.type
_entity.pdbx_description
1 polymer ?
#
loop_
_entity_poly.entity_id
_entity_poly.type
_entity_poly.pdbx_seq_one_letter_code
_entity_poly.pdbx_strand_id
1 'polypeptide(L)'
;PFFKSLISDLITILLRMTKMPLHDLIRHQISAWIKNIFYFEHREKNYLIPKRSEISDLKKGGRSQSIIEGKGFQGAIVIDPVPGAHYNVVVLDFASLYPSIIKEYNLSYETVQCPHETCKENFIKGISYHVCNKRIGIFSYVTGFFRDVRVKYFKPKSSDKLIPQKQRNIFQVLQQALKVFINGSYGVFGSPNFPLFCLPVAESTTGIGRYSIQSAVKKAESLGIQVLYGDTDSIFLKSPTNSQLNEISNWSKDEL
;
A
#
# COMPACT_ATOMS: atom_id res chain seq x y z
N PRO A 1 15.08 32.37 -12.97
CA PRO A 1 15.63 31.29 -13.85
C PRO A 1 15.55 29.87 -13.24
N PHE A 2 15.77 29.73 -11.92
CA PHE A 2 15.78 28.42 -11.23
C PHE A 2 14.37 27.78 -11.01
N PHE A 3 13.30 28.58 -11.06
CA PHE A 3 11.91 28.20 -10.71
C PHE A 3 11.02 27.73 -11.88
N LYS A 4 11.59 27.44 -13.07
CA LYS A 4 10.81 26.96 -14.25
C LYS A 4 11.19 25.53 -14.64
N SER A 5 11.54 24.69 -13.67
CA SER A 5 11.90 23.30 -13.91
C SER A 5 10.90 22.34 -13.27
N LEU A 6 10.75 21.17 -13.90
CA LEU A 6 9.95 20.04 -13.38
C LEU A 6 10.32 19.69 -11.93
N ILE A 7 11.59 19.92 -11.57
CA ILE A 7 12.15 19.69 -10.22
C ILE A 7 11.56 20.69 -9.22
N SER A 8 11.47 21.98 -9.58
CA SER A 8 10.86 23.00 -8.71
C SER A 8 9.39 22.70 -8.43
N ASP A 9 8.66 22.24 -9.44
CA ASP A 9 7.26 21.83 -9.29
C ASP A 9 7.14 20.62 -8.35
N LEU A 10 7.98 19.59 -8.55
CA LEU A 10 8.02 18.41 -7.69
C LEU A 10 8.32 18.77 -6.24
N ILE A 11 9.35 19.58 -6.00
CA ILE A 11 9.72 20.03 -4.66
C ILE A 11 8.54 20.77 -4.01
N THR A 12 7.93 21.72 -4.72
CA THR A 12 6.78 22.49 -4.19
C THR A 12 5.61 21.58 -3.80
N ILE A 13 5.33 20.57 -4.61
CA ILE A 13 4.29 19.56 -4.35
C ILE A 13 4.64 18.75 -3.09
N LEU A 14 5.87 18.25 -3.01
CA LEU A 14 6.33 17.45 -1.88
C LEU A 14 6.29 18.25 -0.58
N LEU A 15 6.63 19.54 -0.58
CA LEU A 15 6.48 20.42 0.60
C LEU A 15 5.03 20.45 1.08
N ARG A 16 4.08 20.62 0.15
CA ARG A 16 2.65 20.70 0.48
C ARG A 16 2.08 19.37 0.97
N MET A 17 2.54 18.25 0.39
CA MET A 17 2.10 16.90 0.76
C MET A 17 2.67 16.46 2.10
N THR A 18 3.95 16.73 2.35
CA THR A 18 4.65 16.25 3.55
C THR A 18 4.51 17.19 4.73
N LYS A 19 4.13 18.46 4.48
CA LYS A 19 4.09 19.56 5.47
C LYS A 19 5.46 19.85 6.08
N MET A 20 6.53 19.54 5.35
CA MET A 20 7.90 19.78 5.79
C MET A 20 8.44 21.09 5.20
N PRO A 21 9.35 21.78 5.92
CA PRO A 21 10.10 22.89 5.35
C PRO A 21 11.09 22.39 4.28
N LEU A 22 11.47 23.29 3.37
CA LEU A 22 12.30 22.94 2.22
C LEU A 22 13.65 22.31 2.58
N HIS A 23 14.32 22.87 3.59
CA HIS A 23 15.62 22.38 4.01
C HIS A 23 15.59 20.94 4.53
N ASP A 24 14.50 20.54 5.20
CA ASP A 24 14.34 19.19 5.72
C ASP A 24 13.94 18.21 4.61
N LEU A 25 13.01 18.61 3.74
CA LEU A 25 12.52 17.76 2.66
C LEU A 25 13.67 17.23 1.79
N ILE A 26 14.61 18.10 1.40
CA ILE A 26 15.71 17.72 0.49
C ILE A 26 16.84 16.94 1.16
N ARG A 27 16.91 16.92 2.50
CA ARG A 27 18.00 16.28 3.27
C ARG A 27 17.58 14.98 3.94
N HIS A 28 16.28 14.75 4.09
CA HIS A 28 15.76 13.56 4.76
C HIS A 28 15.18 12.53 3.79
N GLN A 29 15.22 11.28 4.24
CA GLN A 29 14.62 10.15 3.55
C GLN A 29 13.08 10.19 3.62
N ILE A 30 12.44 9.42 2.75
CA ILE A 30 10.98 9.30 2.64
C ILE A 30 10.29 8.93 3.97
N SER A 31 10.97 8.21 4.86
CA SER A 31 10.45 7.88 6.20
C SER A 31 10.16 9.13 7.05
N ALA A 32 10.99 10.17 6.93
CA ALA A 32 10.76 11.44 7.61
C ALA A 32 9.57 12.20 6.99
N TRP A 33 9.44 12.12 5.67
CA TRP A 33 8.33 12.73 4.92
C TRP A 33 6.98 12.16 5.35
N ILE A 34 6.91 10.83 5.40
CA ILE A 34 5.74 10.09 5.86
C ILE A 34 5.47 10.40 7.33
N LYS A 35 6.49 10.32 8.21
CA LYS A 35 6.34 10.68 9.62
C LYS A 35 5.69 12.06 9.79
N ASN A 36 6.17 13.06 9.06
CA ASN A 36 5.73 14.44 9.25
C ASN A 36 4.26 14.65 8.86
N ILE A 37 3.80 14.11 7.72
CA ILE A 37 2.38 14.22 7.36
C ILE A 37 1.48 13.48 8.35
N PHE A 38 1.90 12.31 8.85
CA PHE A 38 1.13 11.64 9.90
C PHE A 38 1.08 12.48 11.18
N TYR A 39 2.20 13.05 11.63
CA TYR A 39 2.25 13.90 12.81
C TYR A 39 1.45 15.19 12.66
N PHE A 40 1.37 15.73 11.44
CA PHE A 40 0.50 16.85 11.10
C PHE A 40 -0.97 16.44 11.23
N GLU A 41 -1.38 15.34 10.61
CA GLU A 41 -2.77 14.84 10.66
C GLU A 41 -3.24 14.47 12.07
N HIS A 42 -2.34 13.99 12.94
CA HIS A 42 -2.65 13.81 14.36
C HIS A 42 -3.00 15.14 15.02
N ARG A 43 -2.19 16.17 14.81
CA ARG A 43 -2.38 17.50 15.41
C ARG A 43 -3.65 18.16 14.89
N GLU A 44 -3.89 18.12 13.59
CA GLU A 44 -5.13 18.65 12.99
C GLU A 44 -6.39 17.99 13.57
N LYS A 45 -6.31 16.71 13.93
CA LYS A 45 -7.42 15.96 14.55
C LYS A 45 -7.42 16.02 16.08
N ASN A 46 -6.54 16.80 16.70
CA ASN A 46 -6.34 16.88 18.16
C ASN A 46 -6.05 15.51 18.81
N TYR A 47 -5.34 14.63 18.12
CA TYR A 47 -4.91 13.33 18.65
C TYR A 47 -3.55 13.44 19.30
N LEU A 48 -3.38 12.74 20.43
CA LEU A 48 -2.07 12.50 20.99
C LEU A 48 -1.26 11.61 20.04
N ILE A 49 -0.02 12.01 19.77
CA ILE A 49 0.92 11.20 19.00
C ILE A 49 1.52 10.15 19.95
N PRO A 50 1.28 8.85 19.72
CA PRO A 50 1.77 7.81 20.61
C PRO A 50 3.29 7.68 20.51
N LYS A 51 3.90 7.25 21.61
CA LYS A 51 5.29 6.78 21.61
C LYS A 51 5.35 5.40 20.98
N ARG A 52 6.49 5.09 20.36
CA ARG A 52 6.75 3.76 19.79
C ARG A 52 6.57 2.63 20.82
N SER A 53 7.05 2.83 22.04
CA SER A 53 6.92 1.85 23.13
C SER A 53 5.46 1.57 23.49
N GLU A 54 4.61 2.61 23.52
CA GLU A 54 3.19 2.46 23.83
C GLU A 54 2.49 1.61 22.76
N ILE A 55 2.84 1.80 21.47
CA ILE A 55 2.32 0.96 20.39
C ILE A 55 2.78 -0.49 20.58
N SER A 56 4.07 -0.74 20.81
CA SER A 56 4.58 -2.11 20.97
C SER A 56 4.00 -2.83 22.19
N ASP A 57 3.76 -2.11 23.29
CA ASP A 57 3.25 -2.68 24.53
C ASP A 57 1.77 -3.05 24.42
N LEU A 58 0.98 -2.19 23.75
CA LEU A 58 -0.46 -2.39 23.54
C LEU A 58 -0.77 -3.35 22.38
N LYS A 59 0.12 -3.43 21.38
CA LYS A 59 -0.09 -4.17 20.13
C LYS A 59 0.95 -5.27 19.98
N LYS A 60 1.00 -6.16 20.97
CA LYS A 60 1.85 -7.36 20.93
C LYS A 60 1.46 -8.22 19.73
N GLY A 61 2.37 -8.33 18.75
CA GLY A 61 2.22 -9.20 17.59
C GLY A 61 2.62 -10.65 17.89
N GLY A 62 2.99 -11.42 16.86
CA GLY A 62 3.49 -12.79 17.03
C GLY A 62 2.41 -13.88 16.98
N ARG A 63 1.22 -13.58 16.46
CA ARG A 63 0.23 -14.62 16.10
C ARG A 63 0.56 -15.30 14.76
N SER A 64 1.44 -14.72 13.94
CA SER A 64 1.96 -15.39 12.74
C SER A 64 3.11 -16.33 13.13
N GLN A 65 3.08 -17.59 12.66
CA GLN A 65 4.06 -18.65 12.99
C GLN A 65 5.48 -18.43 12.40
N SER A 66 5.86 -17.20 12.10
CA SER A 66 7.07 -16.87 11.34
C SER A 66 7.92 -15.83 12.06
N ILE A 67 8.41 -16.17 13.25
CA ILE A 67 9.60 -15.52 13.80
C ILE A 67 10.80 -16.21 13.13
N ILE A 68 11.13 -15.79 11.91
CA ILE A 68 12.37 -16.22 11.26
C ILE A 68 13.47 -15.30 11.78
N GLU A 69 14.43 -15.88 12.53
CA GLU A 69 15.79 -15.38 12.81
C GLU A 69 16.00 -13.87 12.58
N GLY A 70 15.47 -13.04 13.49
CA GLY A 70 15.77 -11.60 13.52
C GLY A 70 15.08 -10.73 12.45
N LYS A 71 14.22 -11.28 11.58
CA LYS A 71 13.36 -10.50 10.66
C LYS A 71 11.91 -10.56 11.12
N GLY A 72 11.35 -9.39 11.44
CA GLY A 72 10.20 -9.23 12.33
C GLY A 72 8.81 -9.72 11.86
N PHE A 73 8.63 -10.30 10.67
CA PHE A 73 7.39 -10.95 10.21
C PHE A 73 7.57 -11.52 8.78
N GLN A 74 6.71 -12.45 8.34
CA GLN A 74 6.75 -12.98 6.98
C GLN A 74 6.43 -11.88 5.95
N GLY A 75 7.31 -11.73 4.95
CA GLY A 75 7.18 -10.74 3.87
C GLY A 75 6.23 -11.17 2.74
N ALA A 76 6.44 -10.61 1.55
CA ALA A 76 5.69 -10.96 0.35
C ALA A 76 5.89 -12.43 -0.07
N ILE A 77 4.99 -12.95 -0.90
CA ILE A 77 5.14 -14.28 -1.51
C ILE A 77 5.78 -14.15 -2.88
N VAL A 78 6.73 -15.04 -3.18
CA VAL A 78 7.28 -15.25 -4.51
C VAL A 78 6.94 -16.68 -4.91
N ILE A 79 6.39 -16.85 -6.10
CA ILE A 79 6.09 -18.17 -6.69
C ILE A 79 7.26 -18.52 -7.59
N ASP A 80 7.82 -19.71 -7.41
CA ASP A 80 8.98 -20.11 -8.18
C ASP A 80 8.69 -20.10 -9.69
N PRO A 81 9.61 -19.56 -10.50
CA PRO A 81 9.42 -19.47 -11.94
C PRO A 81 9.48 -20.88 -12.56
N VAL A 82 8.62 -21.15 -13.53
CA VAL A 82 8.74 -22.31 -14.41
C VAL A 82 9.91 -22.08 -15.37
N PRO A 83 11.04 -22.81 -15.27
CA PRO A 83 12.21 -22.54 -16.11
C PRO A 83 11.91 -22.79 -17.59
N GLY A 84 12.56 -22.01 -18.45
CA GLY A 84 12.46 -22.14 -19.91
C GLY A 84 12.04 -20.85 -20.61
N ALA A 85 12.04 -20.89 -21.95
CA ALA A 85 11.53 -19.81 -22.76
C ALA A 85 10.01 -19.95 -22.91
N HIS A 86 9.27 -18.90 -22.51
CA HIS A 86 7.82 -18.85 -22.62
C HIS A 86 7.40 -17.72 -23.56
N TYR A 87 6.39 -17.99 -24.38
CA TYR A 87 5.80 -17.03 -25.30
C TYR A 87 4.37 -16.67 -24.86
N ASN A 88 3.87 -15.53 -25.32
CA ASN A 88 2.51 -15.04 -25.04
C ASN A 88 2.21 -14.96 -23.54
N VAL A 89 3.16 -14.43 -22.76
CA VAL A 89 3.00 -14.25 -21.32
C VAL A 89 2.28 -12.92 -21.05
N VAL A 90 1.24 -12.97 -20.23
CA VAL A 90 0.51 -11.79 -19.75
C VAL A 90 0.78 -11.61 -18.27
N VAL A 91 1.08 -10.38 -17.85
CA VAL A 91 1.29 -10.01 -16.45
C VAL A 91 0.02 -9.36 -15.92
N LEU A 92 -0.53 -9.92 -14.84
CA LEU A 92 -1.58 -9.29 -14.05
C LEU A 92 -0.97 -8.75 -12.75
N ASP A 93 -1.21 -7.47 -12.48
CA ASP A 93 -0.63 -6.72 -11.36
C ASP A 93 -1.73 -6.05 -10.53
N PHE A 94 -1.64 -6.18 -9.21
CA PHE A 94 -2.49 -5.44 -8.28
C PHE A 94 -2.00 -4.00 -8.15
N ALA A 95 -2.72 -3.07 -8.77
CA ALA A 95 -2.36 -1.67 -8.77
C ALA A 95 -2.27 -1.09 -7.33
N SER A 96 -1.04 -0.86 -6.87
CA SER A 96 -0.77 -0.35 -5.51
C SER A 96 -1.37 -1.27 -4.43
N LEU A 97 -0.97 -2.54 -4.44
CA LEU A 97 -1.49 -3.60 -3.56
C LEU A 97 -1.54 -3.18 -2.08
N TYR A 98 -0.40 -2.96 -1.42
CA TYR A 98 -0.38 -2.66 0.02
C TYR A 98 -1.13 -1.38 0.42
N PRO A 99 -0.99 -0.24 -0.29
CA PRO A 99 -1.81 0.94 -0.03
C PRO A 99 -3.31 0.69 -0.16
N SER A 100 -3.72 -0.13 -1.12
CA SER A 100 -5.13 -0.50 -1.29
C SER A 100 -5.58 -1.39 -0.13
N ILE A 101 -4.75 -2.35 0.31
CA ILE A 101 -5.01 -3.18 1.49
C ILE A 101 -5.16 -2.34 2.76
N ILE A 102 -4.23 -1.42 3.04
CA ILE A 102 -4.26 -0.56 4.23
C ILE A 102 -5.57 0.24 4.26
N LYS A 103 -5.98 0.76 3.10
CA LYS A 103 -7.23 1.51 2.97
C LYS A 103 -8.45 0.61 3.19
N GLU A 104 -8.61 -0.43 2.37
CA GLU A 104 -9.83 -1.25 2.27
C GLU A 104 -10.12 -1.98 3.57
N TYR A 105 -9.07 -2.52 4.20
CA TYR A 105 -9.18 -3.26 5.44
C TYR A 105 -8.97 -2.39 6.69
N ASN A 106 -8.98 -1.06 6.55
CA ASN A 106 -8.87 -0.11 7.65
C ASN A 106 -7.67 -0.35 8.59
N LEU A 107 -6.50 -0.67 8.03
CA LEU A 107 -5.32 -1.04 8.81
C LEU A 107 -4.60 0.21 9.33
N SER A 108 -4.50 0.33 10.64
CA SER A 108 -3.77 1.38 11.36
C SER A 108 -3.45 0.91 12.78
N TYR A 109 -2.46 1.51 13.43
CA TYR A 109 -1.99 1.06 14.75
C TYR A 109 -3.09 1.11 15.82
N GLU A 110 -4.05 2.02 15.67
CA GLU A 110 -5.18 2.22 16.58
C GLU A 110 -6.46 1.47 16.18
N THR A 111 -6.54 0.90 14.98
CA THR A 111 -7.70 0.13 14.50
C THR A 111 -7.47 -1.37 14.53
N VAL A 112 -6.25 -1.83 14.25
CA VAL A 112 -5.87 -3.24 14.41
C VAL A 112 -5.79 -3.56 15.90
N GLN A 113 -6.42 -4.67 16.32
CA GLN A 113 -6.56 -5.06 17.71
C GLN A 113 -7.14 -3.96 18.61
N CYS A 114 -8.17 -3.25 18.15
CA CYS A 114 -8.80 -2.20 18.93
C CYS A 114 -9.45 -2.74 20.22
N PRO A 115 -9.64 -1.91 21.27
CA PRO A 115 -10.20 -2.35 22.56
C PRO A 115 -11.72 -2.58 22.54
N HIS A 116 -12.41 -2.34 21.42
CA HIS A 116 -13.86 -2.49 21.34
C HIS A 116 -14.26 -3.98 21.34
N GLU A 117 -15.06 -4.41 22.31
CA GLU A 117 -15.59 -5.78 22.42
C GLU A 117 -16.30 -6.23 21.15
N THR A 118 -17.16 -5.38 20.59
CA THR A 118 -17.91 -5.65 19.35
C THR A 118 -17.03 -5.86 18.13
N CYS A 119 -15.76 -5.45 18.16
CA CYS A 119 -14.83 -5.63 17.05
C CYS A 119 -14.00 -6.91 17.19
N LYS A 120 -14.01 -7.61 18.33
CA LYS A 120 -13.15 -8.79 18.55
C LYS A 120 -13.46 -9.95 17.61
N GLU A 121 -14.69 -10.03 17.11
CA GLU A 121 -15.12 -11.04 16.14
C GLU A 121 -14.90 -10.61 14.68
N ASN A 122 -14.52 -9.35 14.44
CA ASN A 122 -14.28 -8.83 13.10
C ASN A 122 -12.91 -9.24 12.57
N PHE A 123 -12.78 -10.51 12.22
CA PHE A 123 -11.61 -11.07 11.58
C PHE A 123 -11.71 -10.99 10.06
N ILE A 124 -10.60 -10.68 9.42
CA ILE A 124 -10.47 -10.63 7.98
C ILE A 124 -9.71 -11.88 7.52
N LYS A 125 -10.15 -12.46 6.39
CA LYS A 125 -9.48 -13.60 5.76
C LYS A 125 -8.01 -13.26 5.47
N GLY A 126 -7.09 -14.12 5.89
CA GLY A 126 -5.65 -13.87 5.74
C GLY A 126 -5.01 -13.05 6.86
N ILE A 127 -5.76 -12.71 7.94
CA ILE A 127 -5.24 -12.00 9.12
C ILE A 127 -5.54 -12.76 10.42
N SER A 128 -4.60 -12.75 11.36
CA SER A 128 -4.77 -13.29 12.73
C SER A 128 -5.29 -12.27 13.76
N TYR A 129 -5.70 -11.10 13.29
CA TYR A 129 -6.02 -9.91 14.08
C TYR A 129 -7.39 -9.38 13.70
N HIS A 130 -8.12 -8.92 14.71
CA HIS A 130 -9.38 -8.23 14.47
C HIS A 130 -9.15 -6.76 14.13
N VAL A 131 -10.05 -6.17 13.35
CA VAL A 131 -9.95 -4.77 12.93
C VAL A 131 -11.19 -3.97 13.34
N CYS A 132 -11.00 -2.71 13.69
CA CYS A 132 -12.08 -1.81 14.06
C CYS A 132 -13.00 -1.48 12.88
N ASN A 133 -14.31 -1.57 13.10
CA ASN A 133 -15.36 -1.11 12.17
C ASN A 133 -16.09 0.17 12.64
N LYS A 134 -15.70 0.74 13.79
CA LYS A 134 -16.34 1.94 14.37
C LYS A 134 -15.70 3.26 13.97
N ARG A 135 -14.43 3.24 13.58
CA ARG A 135 -13.67 4.43 13.19
C ARG A 135 -12.67 4.09 12.09
N ILE A 136 -12.39 5.08 11.24
CA ILE A 136 -11.34 4.97 10.22
C ILE A 136 -10.00 5.28 10.88
N GLY A 137 -9.03 4.41 10.64
CA GLY A 137 -7.67 4.54 11.15
C GLY A 137 -6.88 5.58 10.35
N ILE A 138 -5.94 6.26 10.99
CA ILE A 138 -5.19 7.35 10.40
C ILE A 138 -4.33 6.86 9.23
N PHE A 139 -3.70 5.68 9.34
CA PHE A 139 -2.94 5.09 8.22
C PHE A 139 -3.83 4.80 7.02
N SER A 140 -5.01 4.21 7.24
CA SER A 140 -6.03 3.97 6.21
C SER A 140 -6.50 5.29 5.58
N TYR A 141 -6.83 6.28 6.40
CA TYR A 141 -7.30 7.59 5.95
C TYR A 141 -6.28 8.31 5.06
N VAL A 142 -5.06 8.52 5.55
CA VAL A 142 -4.02 9.31 4.86
C VAL A 142 -3.53 8.57 3.61
N THR A 143 -3.21 7.27 3.75
CA THR A 143 -2.73 6.46 2.61
C THR A 143 -3.82 6.33 1.56
N GLY A 144 -5.07 6.08 1.98
CA GLY A 144 -6.23 5.99 1.12
C GLY A 144 -6.53 7.28 0.37
N PHE A 145 -6.42 8.43 1.04
CA PHE A 145 -6.55 9.74 0.43
C PHE A 145 -5.54 9.95 -0.70
N PHE A 146 -4.24 9.78 -0.42
CA PHE A 146 -3.21 9.96 -1.44
C PHE A 146 -3.36 8.97 -2.60
N ARG A 147 -3.71 7.72 -2.30
CA ARG A 147 -3.97 6.67 -3.30
C ARG A 147 -5.14 7.01 -4.21
N ASP A 148 -6.27 7.42 -3.66
CA ASP A 148 -7.45 7.77 -4.43
C ASP A 148 -7.24 9.05 -5.26
N VAL A 149 -6.64 10.09 -4.67
CA VAL A 149 -6.28 11.32 -5.39
C VAL A 149 -5.36 11.03 -6.56
N ARG A 150 -4.41 10.12 -6.40
CA ARG A 150 -3.54 9.67 -7.49
C ARG A 150 -4.31 8.92 -8.56
N VAL A 151 -5.00 7.84 -8.19
CA VAL A 151 -5.58 6.87 -9.12
C VAL A 151 -6.82 7.41 -9.81
N LYS A 152 -7.68 8.13 -9.10
CA LYS A 152 -8.96 8.63 -9.62
C LYS A 152 -8.82 9.97 -10.33
N TYR A 153 -7.83 10.80 -9.96
CA TYR A 153 -7.71 12.16 -10.48
C TYR A 153 -6.43 12.38 -11.30
N PHE A 154 -5.25 12.38 -10.66
CA PHE A 154 -4.03 12.82 -11.35
C PHE A 154 -3.51 11.85 -12.41
N LYS A 155 -3.64 10.53 -12.20
CA LYS A 155 -3.22 9.53 -13.19
C LYS A 155 -4.05 9.64 -14.48
N PRO A 156 -5.40 9.62 -14.48
CA PRO A 156 -6.19 9.84 -15.69
C PRO A 156 -5.89 11.19 -16.35
N LYS A 157 -5.85 12.28 -15.56
CA LYS A 157 -5.62 13.64 -16.08
C LYS A 157 -4.22 13.84 -16.67
N SER A 158 -3.21 13.10 -16.20
CA SER A 158 -1.87 13.13 -16.78
C SER A 158 -1.81 12.56 -18.21
N SER A 159 -2.75 11.67 -18.55
CA SER A 159 -2.84 11.00 -19.86
C SER A 159 -3.94 11.56 -20.78
N ASP A 160 -4.75 12.50 -20.29
CA ASP A 160 -5.89 13.07 -21.01
C ASP A 160 -5.44 14.06 -22.09
N LYS A 161 -5.48 13.63 -23.36
CA LYS A 161 -5.01 14.42 -24.51
C LYS A 161 -5.80 15.73 -24.73
N LEU A 162 -7.00 15.87 -24.14
CA LEU A 162 -7.79 17.10 -24.19
C LEU A 162 -7.18 18.22 -23.32
N ILE A 163 -6.31 17.86 -22.37
CA ILE A 163 -5.66 18.80 -21.46
C ILE A 163 -4.37 19.33 -22.10
N PRO A 164 -4.12 20.66 -22.03
CA PRO A 164 -2.90 21.26 -22.55
C PRO A 164 -1.64 20.57 -22.01
N GLN A 165 -0.64 20.36 -22.89
CA GLN A 165 0.58 19.61 -22.57
C GLN A 165 1.28 20.13 -21.29
N LYS A 166 1.33 21.45 -21.11
CA LYS A 166 1.93 22.07 -19.92
C LYS A 166 1.24 21.63 -18.62
N GLN A 167 -0.09 21.55 -18.62
CA GLN A 167 -0.86 21.14 -17.45
C GLN A 167 -0.76 19.61 -17.23
N ARG A 168 -0.76 18.83 -18.32
CA ARG A 168 -0.47 17.38 -18.24
C ARG A 168 0.88 17.08 -17.62
N ASN A 169 1.91 17.86 -17.95
CA ASN A 169 3.24 17.69 -17.34
C ASN A 169 3.18 17.88 -15.82
N ILE A 170 2.43 18.88 -15.32
CA ILE A 170 2.25 19.09 -13.88
C ILE A 170 1.49 17.91 -13.24
N PHE A 171 0.41 17.43 -13.87
CA PHE A 171 -0.31 16.25 -13.39
C PHE A 171 0.55 14.98 -13.39
N GLN A 172 1.43 14.86 -14.38
CA GLN A 172 2.40 13.78 -14.45
C GLN A 172 3.43 13.85 -13.31
N VAL A 173 3.86 15.03 -12.89
CA VAL A 173 4.69 15.20 -11.68
C VAL A 173 3.91 14.83 -10.42
N LEU A 174 2.68 15.33 -10.28
CA LEU A 174 1.81 15.06 -9.13
C LEU A 174 1.55 13.57 -8.93
N GLN A 175 1.16 12.85 -10.00
CA GLN A 175 0.87 11.42 -9.88
C GLN A 175 2.14 10.60 -9.57
N GLN A 176 3.32 11.04 -10.03
CA GLN A 176 4.60 10.42 -9.69
C GLN A 176 5.00 10.66 -8.23
N ALA A 177 4.88 11.91 -7.75
CA ALA A 177 5.14 12.26 -6.35
C ALA A 177 4.24 11.45 -5.40
N LEU A 178 2.96 11.34 -5.74
CA LEU A 178 2.01 10.51 -5.02
C LEU A 178 2.40 9.03 -5.09
N LYS A 179 2.84 8.51 -6.25
CA LYS A 179 3.31 7.12 -6.39
C LYS A 179 4.45 6.83 -5.42
N VAL A 180 5.44 7.72 -5.38
CA VAL A 180 6.61 7.59 -4.49
C VAL A 180 6.16 7.56 -3.03
N PHE A 181 5.30 8.49 -2.61
CA PHE A 181 4.76 8.54 -1.26
C PHE A 181 4.02 7.24 -0.90
N ILE A 182 3.07 6.84 -1.74
CA ILE A 182 2.21 5.66 -1.56
C ILE A 182 3.03 4.37 -1.44
N ASN A 183 3.99 4.16 -2.35
CA ASN A 183 4.85 2.98 -2.33
C ASN A 183 5.81 2.99 -1.11
N GLY A 184 6.25 4.17 -0.69
CA GLY A 184 7.07 4.34 0.51
C GLY A 184 6.33 4.07 1.81
N SER A 185 5.05 4.42 1.90
CA SER A 185 4.24 4.31 3.14
C SER A 185 4.28 2.90 3.73
N TYR A 186 4.05 1.87 2.92
CA TYR A 186 4.10 0.48 3.40
C TYR A 186 5.48 0.11 3.95
N GLY A 187 6.55 0.35 3.18
CA GLY A 187 7.91 -0.01 3.61
C GLY A 187 8.32 0.69 4.91
N VAL A 188 7.81 1.91 5.11
CA VAL A 188 8.03 2.68 6.33
C VAL A 188 7.20 2.14 7.50
N PHE A 189 5.91 1.80 7.29
CA PHE A 189 5.08 1.21 8.35
C PHE A 189 5.52 -0.19 8.76
N GLY A 190 6.19 -0.94 7.86
CA GLY A 190 6.79 -2.23 8.15
C GLY A 190 8.19 -2.15 8.77
N SER A 191 8.78 -0.96 8.88
CA SER A 191 10.12 -0.78 9.46
C SER A 191 10.03 -0.64 10.98
N PRO A 192 10.69 -1.51 11.76
CA PRO A 192 10.69 -1.40 13.22
C PRO A 192 11.14 -0.03 13.70
N ASN A 193 12.06 0.63 13.00
CA ASN A 193 12.60 1.93 13.37
C ASN A 193 11.63 3.11 13.16
N PHE A 194 10.51 2.89 12.49
CA PHE A 194 9.52 3.94 12.30
C PHE A 194 8.79 4.26 13.62
N PRO A 195 8.61 5.54 14.02
CA PRO A 195 8.01 5.87 15.31
C PRO A 195 6.58 5.36 15.52
N LEU A 196 5.81 5.23 14.44
CA LEU A 196 4.44 4.70 14.45
C LEU A 196 4.38 3.24 13.97
N PHE A 197 5.50 2.52 13.99
CA PHE A 197 5.57 1.10 13.63
C PHE A 197 4.60 0.29 14.49
N CYS A 198 3.80 -0.55 13.85
CA CYS A 198 2.89 -1.48 14.51
C CYS A 198 3.01 -2.84 13.85
N LEU A 199 3.55 -3.82 14.58
CA LEU A 199 3.81 -5.15 14.07
C LEU A 199 2.53 -5.84 13.56
N PRO A 200 1.41 -5.86 14.31
CA PRO A 200 0.14 -6.40 13.80
C PRO A 200 -0.33 -5.77 12.48
N VAL A 201 -0.12 -4.47 12.26
CA VAL A 201 -0.48 -3.80 10.98
C VAL A 201 0.39 -4.33 9.83
N ALA A 202 1.70 -4.49 10.07
CA ALA A 202 2.62 -4.99 9.05
C ALA A 202 2.36 -6.46 8.71
N GLU A 203 2.13 -7.30 9.73
CA GLU A 203 1.71 -8.70 9.57
C GLU A 203 0.37 -8.81 8.84
N SER A 204 -0.60 -7.96 9.17
CA SER A 204 -1.91 -7.94 8.50
C SER A 204 -1.78 -7.55 7.04
N THR A 205 -1.00 -6.51 6.74
CA THR A 205 -0.82 -6.00 5.37
C THR A 205 -0.16 -7.05 4.48
N THR A 206 0.89 -7.70 4.97
CA THR A 206 1.58 -8.76 4.23
C THR A 206 0.77 -10.05 4.16
N GLY A 207 0.05 -10.41 5.24
CA GLY A 207 -0.85 -11.56 5.29
C GLY A 207 -1.96 -11.49 4.25
N ILE A 208 -2.66 -10.34 4.16
CA ILE A 208 -3.66 -10.11 3.10
C ILE A 208 -3.00 -10.15 1.73
N GLY A 209 -1.85 -9.49 1.54
CA GLY A 209 -1.16 -9.50 0.24
C GLY A 209 -0.83 -10.91 -0.24
N ARG A 210 -0.31 -11.77 0.65
CA ARG A 210 -0.08 -13.19 0.35
C ARG A 210 -1.38 -13.93 0.03
N TYR A 211 -2.43 -13.71 0.82
CA TYR A 211 -3.75 -14.31 0.60
C TYR A 211 -4.34 -13.91 -0.76
N SER A 212 -4.26 -12.63 -1.15
CA SER A 212 -4.76 -12.12 -2.44
C SER A 212 -4.03 -12.76 -3.62
N ILE A 213 -2.69 -12.84 -3.56
CA ILE A 213 -1.89 -13.47 -4.63
C ILE A 213 -2.18 -14.97 -4.73
N GLN A 214 -2.18 -15.69 -3.61
CA GLN A 214 -2.49 -17.12 -3.60
C GLN A 214 -3.90 -17.41 -4.12
N SER A 215 -4.87 -16.54 -3.79
CA SER A 215 -6.24 -16.66 -4.29
C SER A 215 -6.31 -16.40 -5.79
N ALA A 216 -5.58 -15.40 -6.29
CA ALA A 216 -5.51 -15.10 -7.73
C ALA A 216 -4.86 -16.24 -8.53
N VAL A 217 -3.82 -16.88 -7.98
CA VAL A 217 -3.19 -18.08 -8.55
C VAL A 217 -4.20 -19.22 -8.65
N LYS A 218 -4.87 -19.56 -7.55
CA LYS A 218 -5.90 -20.60 -7.52
C LYS A 218 -7.03 -20.32 -8.51
N LYS A 219 -7.44 -19.06 -8.64
CA LYS A 219 -8.44 -18.66 -9.63
C LYS A 219 -7.94 -18.85 -11.05
N ALA A 220 -6.71 -18.43 -11.37
CA ALA A 220 -6.11 -18.65 -12.69
C ALA A 220 -6.01 -20.15 -13.04
N GLU A 221 -5.55 -20.97 -12.10
CA GLU A 221 -5.47 -22.43 -12.26
C GLU A 221 -6.85 -23.06 -12.48
N SER A 222 -7.88 -22.61 -11.75
CA SER A 222 -9.26 -23.08 -11.93
C SER A 222 -9.85 -22.78 -13.32
N LEU A 223 -9.28 -21.80 -14.02
CA LEU A 223 -9.63 -21.43 -15.39
C LEU A 223 -8.75 -22.13 -16.44
N GLY A 224 -7.91 -23.09 -16.01
CA GLY A 224 -6.99 -23.81 -16.88
C GLY A 224 -5.79 -22.98 -17.35
N ILE A 225 -5.48 -21.87 -16.67
CA ILE A 225 -4.36 -21.00 -17.02
C ILE A 225 -3.13 -21.43 -16.22
N GLN A 226 -2.02 -21.65 -16.92
CA GLN A 226 -0.75 -21.93 -16.26
C GLN A 226 -0.15 -20.62 -15.70
N VAL A 227 0.10 -20.59 -14.40
CA VAL A 227 0.89 -19.55 -13.75
C VAL A 227 2.36 -19.91 -13.88
N LEU A 228 3.15 -19.01 -14.48
CA LEU A 228 4.57 -19.21 -14.76
C LEU A 228 5.48 -18.67 -13.66
N TYR A 229 5.08 -17.60 -13.01
CA TYR A 229 5.84 -16.89 -11.98
C TYR A 229 4.89 -15.97 -11.22
N GLY A 230 5.28 -15.56 -10.02
CA GLY A 230 4.58 -14.53 -9.26
C GLY A 230 5.53 -13.82 -8.32
N ASP A 231 5.42 -12.50 -8.26
CA ASP A 231 6.24 -11.65 -7.42
C ASP A 231 5.35 -10.63 -6.72
N THR A 232 5.22 -10.78 -5.41
CA THR A 232 4.66 -9.81 -4.45
C THR A 232 3.25 -9.31 -4.72
N ASP A 233 3.04 -8.58 -5.81
CA ASP A 233 1.80 -7.98 -6.29
C ASP A 233 1.40 -8.41 -7.71
N SER A 234 2.16 -9.29 -8.36
CA SER A 234 1.92 -9.70 -9.74
C SER A 234 1.98 -11.21 -9.97
N ILE A 235 1.24 -11.69 -10.97
CA ILE A 235 1.26 -13.07 -11.48
C ILE A 235 1.46 -13.08 -13.00
N PHE A 236 2.23 -14.05 -13.48
CA PHE A 236 2.61 -14.20 -14.88
C PHE A 236 1.85 -15.40 -15.45
N LEU A 237 1.01 -15.16 -16.44
CA LEU A 237 0.08 -16.14 -17.00
C LEU A 237 0.47 -16.52 -18.42
N LYS A 238 0.48 -17.81 -18.73
CA LYS A 238 0.80 -18.31 -20.07
C LYS A 238 -0.44 -18.31 -20.97
N SER A 239 -0.38 -17.59 -22.08
CA SER A 239 -1.38 -17.57 -23.15
C SER A 239 -2.85 -17.45 -22.69
N PRO A 240 -3.21 -16.58 -21.71
CA PRO A 240 -4.60 -16.44 -21.30
C PRO A 240 -5.43 -15.77 -22.40
N THR A 241 -6.70 -16.17 -22.53
CA THR A 241 -7.67 -15.48 -23.38
C THR A 241 -8.18 -14.20 -22.72
N ASN A 242 -8.65 -13.23 -23.52
CA ASN A 242 -9.26 -12.01 -22.97
C ASN A 242 -10.46 -12.28 -22.06
N SER A 243 -11.23 -13.34 -22.34
CA SER A 243 -12.36 -13.75 -21.50
C SER A 243 -11.89 -14.18 -20.10
N GLN A 244 -10.86 -15.03 -20.04
CA GLN A 244 -10.26 -15.48 -18.79
C GLN A 244 -9.66 -14.31 -17.99
N LEU A 245 -8.98 -13.37 -18.65
CA LEU A 245 -8.42 -12.18 -18.00
C LEU A 245 -9.51 -11.30 -17.38
N ASN A 246 -10.61 -11.08 -18.09
CA ASN A 246 -11.74 -10.31 -17.59
C ASN A 246 -12.43 -11.02 -16.42
N GLU A 247 -12.54 -12.35 -16.47
CA GLU A 247 -13.11 -13.14 -15.37
C GLU A 247 -12.27 -13.02 -14.09
N ILE A 248 -10.94 -13.15 -14.18
CA ILE A 248 -10.04 -12.96 -13.03
C ILE A 248 -10.16 -11.53 -12.49
N SER A 249 -10.17 -10.54 -13.39
CA SER A 249 -10.27 -9.11 -13.01
C SER A 249 -11.58 -8.80 -12.28
N ASN A 250 -12.71 -9.31 -12.76
CA ASN A 250 -14.01 -9.09 -12.11
C ASN A 250 -14.11 -9.84 -10.78
N TRP A 251 -13.74 -11.12 -10.75
CA TRP A 251 -13.67 -11.90 -9.52
C TRP A 251 -12.82 -11.19 -8.45
N SER A 252 -11.66 -10.63 -8.82
CA SER A 252 -10.79 -9.93 -7.88
C SER A 252 -11.40 -8.65 -7.29
N LYS A 253 -12.34 -7.99 -7.98
CA LYS A 253 -13.02 -6.80 -7.45
C LYS A 253 -14.13 -7.15 -6.47
N ASP A 254 -14.70 -8.34 -6.61
CA ASP A 254 -15.81 -8.81 -5.80
C ASP A 254 -15.32 -9.53 -4.53
N GLU A 255 -14.20 -10.25 -4.63
CA GLU A 255 -13.73 -11.16 -3.57
C GLU A 255 -12.47 -10.67 -2.80
N LEU A 256 -11.72 -9.67 -3.29
CA LEU A 256 -10.42 -9.26 -2.73
C LEU A 256 -10.31 -7.77 -2.35
#